data_AF-A0A944F1T0-F1
#
_entry.id   AF-A0A944F1T0-F1
#
_cell.length_a   1.000
_cell.length_b   1.000
_cell.length_c   1.000
_cell.angle_alpha   90.00
_cell.angle_beta   90.00
_cell.angle_gamma   90.00
#
_symmetry.space_group_name_H-M   'P 1'
#
loop_
_entity.id
_entity.type
_entity.pdbx_description
1 polymer ?
#
loop_
_entity_poly.entity_id
_entity_poly.type
_entity_poly.pdbx_seq_one_letter_code
_entity_poly.pdbx_strand_id
1 'polypeptide(L)' 'MPADSVLPIKVSLADIRPPVWRRLQVPADITLDRLHQVIQTAMGWENYHMHVFETPAGEYGRPDG' A
#
# COMPACT_ATOMS: atom_id res chain seq x y z
N MET A 1 -6.47 -14.05 -12.04
CA MET A 1 -5.93 -12.88 -12.78
C MET A 1 -4.59 -13.31 -13.37
N PRO A 2 -4.24 -12.97 -14.62
CA PRO A 2 -2.92 -13.31 -15.16
C PRO A 2 -1.82 -12.55 -14.40
N ALA A 3 -0.70 -13.23 -14.13
CA ALA A 3 0.43 -12.70 -13.35
C ALA A 3 1.10 -11.46 -13.98
N ASP A 4 0.87 -11.20 -15.27
CA ASP A 4 1.39 -10.03 -16.00
C ASP A 4 0.43 -8.82 -16.02
N SER A 5 -0.72 -8.89 -15.37
CA SER A 5 -1.67 -7.77 -15.36
C SER A 5 -1.17 -6.67 -14.43
N VAL A 6 -1.15 -5.42 -14.89
CA VAL A 6 -0.82 -4.24 -14.07
C VAL A 6 -2.09 -3.52 -13.63
N LEU A 7 -2.20 -3.21 -12.34
CA LEU A 7 -3.32 -2.49 -11.74
C LEU A 7 -2.90 -1.06 -11.35
N PRO A 8 -3.60 -0.02 -11.84
CA PRO A 8 -3.40 1.33 -11.36
C PRO A 8 -4.13 1.54 -10.02
N ILE A 9 -3.40 1.99 -9.01
CA ILE A 9 -3.97 2.35 -7.70
C ILE A 9 -3.63 3.79 -7.33
N LYS A 10 -4.49 4.41 -6.52
CA LYS A 10 -4.25 5.73 -5.94
C LYS A 10 -4.09 5.56 -4.43
N VAL A 11 -3.01 6.10 -3.89
CA VAL A 11 -2.73 6.13 -2.45
C VAL A 11 -2.77 7.58 -2.01
N SER A 12 -3.55 7.89 -0.96
CA SER A 12 -3.69 9.24 -0.43
C SER A 12 -3.59 9.22 1.09
N LEU A 13 -2.95 10.24 1.66
CA LEU A 13 -2.97 10.46 3.10
C LEU A 13 -4.30 11.10 3.49
N ALA A 14 -4.98 10.47 4.44
CA ALA A 14 -6.20 11.01 5.03
C ALA A 14 -5.90 12.29 5.82
N ASP A 15 -6.90 13.17 5.93
CA ASP A 15 -6.89 14.34 6.83
C ASP A 15 -5.78 15.38 6.64
N ILE A 16 -5.10 15.39 5.50
CA ILE A 16 -4.06 16.38 5.16
C ILE A 16 -4.54 17.36 4.07
N ARG A 17 -4.19 18.64 4.24
CA ARG A 17 -4.38 19.71 3.24
C ARG A 17 -3.08 20.50 3.02
N PRO A 18 -2.65 20.73 1.77
CA PRO A 18 -3.23 20.20 0.53
C PRO A 18 -3.10 18.66 0.43
N PRO A 19 -3.97 17.97 -0.32
CA PRO A 19 -3.95 16.51 -0.38
C PRO A 19 -2.61 15.96 -0.87
N VAL A 20 -2.01 15.04 -0.10
CA VAL A 20 -0.82 14.31 -0.50
C VAL A 20 -1.24 12.95 -1.03
N TRP A 21 -0.91 12.66 -2.29
CA TRP A 21 -1.25 11.40 -2.94
C TRP A 21 -0.20 10.97 -3.96
N ARG A 22 -0.24 9.68 -4.32
CA ARG A 22 0.58 9.04 -5.36
C ARG A 22 -0.30 8.12 -6.21
N ARG A 23 0.01 7.99 -7.50
CA ARG A 23 -0.59 6.99 -8.40
C ARG A 23 0.46 5.97 -8.74
N LEU A 24 0.17 4.70 -8.49
CA LEU A 24 1.11 3.59 -8.58
C LEU A 24 0.58 2.57 -9.60
N GLN A 25 1.48 1.92 -10.31
CA GLN A 25 1.20 0.78 -11.15
C GLN A 25 1.86 -0.43 -10.49
N VAL A 26 1.05 -1.42 -10.11
CA VAL A 26 1.53 -2.63 -9.41
C VAL A 26 1.05 -3.88 -10.12
N PRO A 27 1.76 -5.02 -10.02
CA PRO A 27 1.22 -6.30 -10.46
C PRO A 27 -0.12 -6.58 -9.78
N ALA A 28 -1.08 -7.14 -10.52
CA ALA A 28 -2.42 -7.43 -10.01
C ALA A 28 -2.42 -8.55 -8.95
N ASP A 29 -1.36 -9.35 -8.92
CA ASP A 29 -1.10 -10.42 -7.96
C ASP A 29 -0.09 -10.03 -6.87
N ILE A 30 0.24 -8.74 -6.73
CA ILE A 30 1.12 -8.24 -5.67
C ILE A 30 0.57 -8.62 -4.29
N THR A 31 1.46 -9.10 -3.41
CA THR A 31 1.12 -9.37 -2.01
C THR A 31 1.01 -8.07 -1.21
N LEU A 32 0.24 -8.08 -0.12
CA LEU A 32 0.06 -6.89 0.72
C LEU A 32 1.36 -6.44 1.39
N ASP A 33 2.25 -7.37 1.76
CA ASP A 33 3.57 -7.03 2.31
C ASP A 33 4.45 -6.29 1.28
N ARG A 34 4.40 -6.69 0.01
CA ARG A 34 5.15 -6.03 -1.05
C ARG A 34 4.52 -4.70 -1.43
N LEU A 35 3.19 -4.62 -1.41
CA LEU A 35 2.47 -3.37 -1.60
C LEU A 35 2.84 -2.34 -0.52
N HIS A 36 2.96 -2.75 0.74
CA HIS A 36 3.43 -1.89 1.83
C HIS A 36 4.82 -1.29 1.53
N GLN A 37 5.78 -2.10 1.08
CA GLN A 37 7.12 -1.60 0.72
C GLN A 37 7.09 -0.58 -0.43
N VAL A 38 6.21 -0.79 -1.42
CA VAL A 38 6.01 0.16 -2.51
C VAL A 38 5.42 1.48 -1.98
N ILE A 39 4.45 1.42 -1.07
CA ILE A 39 3.85 2.60 -0.43
C ILE A 39 4.89 3.38 0.39
N GLN A 40 5.67 2.68 1.24
CA GLN A 40 6.74 3.28 2.04
C GLN A 40 7.69 4.08 1.15
N THR A 41 8.15 3.45 0.06
CA THR A 41 9.07 4.09 -0.90
C THR A 41 8.43 5.29 -1.59
N ALA A 42 7.18 5.17 -2.07
CA ALA A 42 6.50 6.23 -2.81
C ALA A 42 6.15 7.46 -1.94
N MET A 43 5.97 7.25 -0.64
CA MET A 43 5.73 8.32 0.33
C MET A 43 7.01 8.88 0.96
N GLY A 44 8.17 8.22 0.77
CA GLY A 44 9.44 8.61 1.39
C GLY A 44 9.49 8.26 2.88
N TRP A 45 8.84 7.16 3.28
CA TRP A 45 8.84 6.65 4.65
C TRP A 45 9.84 5.52 4.82
N GLU A 46 10.27 5.31 6.07
CA GLU A 46 11.39 4.43 6.42
C GLU A 46 10.98 3.17 7.20
N ASN A 47 9.71 2.74 7.10
CA ASN A 47 9.21 1.49 7.67
C ASN A 47 9.47 1.31 9.20
N TYR A 48 9.52 2.39 9.97
CA TYR A 48 9.80 2.35 11.41
C TYR A 48 8.63 1.90 12.29
N HIS A 49 7.42 1.87 11.73
CA HIS A 49 6.20 1.59 12.49
C HIS A 49 5.45 0.39 11.92
N MET A 50 4.73 -0.30 12.80
CA MET A 50 3.81 -1.36 12.41
C MET A 50 2.72 -0.82 11.48
N HIS A 51 2.22 -1.68 10.60
CA HIS A 51 1.18 -1.35 9.64
C HIS A 51 0.17 -2.49 9.54
N VAL A 52 -1.04 -2.14 9.11
CA VAL A 52 -2.13 -3.08 8.82
C VAL A 52 -2.90 -2.57 7.60
N PHE A 53 -3.40 -3.50 6.79
CA PHE A 53 -4.37 -3.24 5.73
C PHE A 53 -5.75 -3.69 6.22
N GLU A 54 -6.67 -2.74 6.33
CA GLU A 54 -8.07 -3.02 6.64
C GLU A 54 -8.87 -3.11 5.33
N THR A 55 -9.65 -4.18 5.18
CA THR A 55 -10.51 -4.40 4.02
C THR A 55 -11.87 -4.92 4.48
N PRO A 56 -12.91 -4.91 3.61
CA PRO A 56 -14.17 -5.57 3.93
C PRO A 56 -14.04 -7.07 4.26
N ALA A 57 -12.95 -7.73 3.85
CA ALA A 57 -12.68 -9.13 4.12
C ALA A 57 -11.94 -9.37 5.44
N GLY A 58 -11.49 -8.31 6.12
CA GLY A 58 -10.72 -8.38 7.37
C GLY A 58 -9.45 -7.55 7.35
N GLU A 59 -8.66 -7.72 8.40
CA GLU A 59 -7.39 -7.03 8.66
C GLU A 59 -6.19 -7.91 8.29
N TYR A 60 -5.19 -7.31 7.64
CA TYR A 60 -3.97 -7.98 7.20
C TYR A 60 -2.75 -7.16 7.61
N GLY A 61 -2.00 -7.66 8.58
CA GLY A 61 -0.79 -7.02 9.07
C GLY A 61 0.03 -8.07 9.81
N ARG A 62 1.34 -7.83 9.93
CA ARG A 62 2.18 -8.72 10.73
C ARG A 62 1.96 -8.37 12.20
N PRO A 63 1.54 -9.31 13.07
CA PRO A 63 1.30 -9.03 14.48
C PRO A 63 2.58 -8.70 15.26
N ASP A 64 3.74 -9.15 14.76
CA ASP A 64 5.03 -8.99 15.43
C ASP A 64 6.01 -8.25 14.51
N GLY A 65 6.48 -7.08 14.96
CA GLY A 65 7.58 -6.33 14.34
C GLY A 65 8.93 -7.00 14.53
#